data_AF-A0A529X4I2-F1
#
_entry.id   AF-A0A529X4I2-F1
#
_cell.length_a   1.000
_cell.length_b   1.000
_cell.length_c   1.000
_cell.angle_alpha   90.00
_cell.angle_beta   90.00
_cell.angle_gamma   90.00
#
_symmetry.space_group_name_H-M   'P 1'
#
loop_
_entity.id
_entity.type
_entity.pdbx_description
1 polymer ?
#
loop_
_entity_poly.entity_id
_entity_poly.type
_entity_poly.pdbx_seq_one_letter_code
_entity_poly.pdbx_strand_id
1 'polypeptide(L)' 'TWMGTAFGGARGRTDVPRIVDWYMEKKIEIDPMITHTLKLEDINKGFDLMHEGKSIRSVVVY' A
#
# COMPACT_ATOMS: atom_id res chain seq x y z
N THR A 1 -17.73 -22.19 11.54
CA THR A 1 -18.33 -21.44 10.41
C THR A 1 -17.23 -20.72 9.67
N TRP A 2 -17.34 -20.54 8.34
CA TRP A 2 -16.37 -19.75 7.56
C TRP A 2 -16.54 -18.25 7.85
N MET A 3 -15.42 -17.54 7.90
CA MET A 3 -15.34 -16.09 8.11
C MET A 3 -14.49 -15.47 7.00
N GLY A 4 -14.75 -14.19 6.70
CA GLY A 4 -14.00 -13.40 5.74
C GLY A 4 -14.05 -11.91 6.12
N THR A 5 -13.30 -11.08 5.40
CA THR A 5 -13.22 -9.65 5.68
C THR A 5 -13.10 -8.84 4.39
N ALA A 6 -13.72 -7.66 4.38
CA ALA A 6 -13.49 -6.63 3.38
C ALA A 6 -12.67 -5.51 4.02
N PHE A 7 -11.58 -5.09 3.37
CA PHE A 7 -10.69 -4.03 3.87
C PHE A 7 -10.18 -4.27 5.32
N GLY A 8 -10.00 -5.53 5.71
CA GLY A 8 -9.58 -5.89 7.07
C GLY A 8 -10.60 -5.55 8.16
N GLY A 9 -11.85 -5.21 7.81
CA GLY A 9 -12.90 -4.80 8.74
C GLY A 9 -12.84 -3.32 9.13
N ALA A 10 -11.93 -2.54 8.53
CA ALA A 10 -11.82 -1.12 8.79
C ALA A 10 -12.93 -0.33 8.06
N ARG A 11 -13.41 0.74 8.69
CA ARG A 11 -14.32 1.70 8.05
C ARG A 11 -13.51 2.86 7.52
N GLY A 12 -13.47 3.04 6.20
CA GLY A 12 -12.55 3.96 5.51
C GLY A 12 -12.39 5.33 6.19
N ARG A 13 -13.47 6.10 6.34
CA ARG A 13 -13.41 7.47 6.87
C ARG A 13 -13.01 7.56 8.35
N THR A 14 -13.34 6.57 9.16
CA THR A 14 -13.10 6.63 10.63
C THR A 14 -11.83 5.91 11.05
N ASP A 15 -11.48 4.81 10.39
CA ASP A 15 -10.36 3.95 10.80
C ASP A 15 -9.06 4.26 10.04
N VAL A 16 -9.10 4.77 8.80
CA VAL A 16 -7.87 5.13 8.06
C VAL A 16 -7.05 6.23 8.75
N PRO A 17 -7.64 7.33 9.27
CA PRO A 17 -6.86 8.33 10.00
C PRO A 17 -6.09 7.74 11.19
N ARG A 18 -6.72 6.82 11.93
CA ARG A 18 -6.07 6.11 13.05
C ARG A 18 -4.90 5.23 12.59
N ILE A 19 -5.00 4.59 11.42
CA ILE A 19 -3.90 3.81 10.84
C ILE A 19 -2.74 4.74 10.46
N VAL A 20 -3.02 5.94 9.95
CA VAL A 20 -2.00 6.97 9.69
C VAL A 20 -1.34 7.39 11.00
N ASP A 21 -2.11 7.64 12.06
CA ASP A 21 -1.55 7.97 13.37
C ASP A 21 -0.59 6.88 13.87
N TRP A 22 -0.96 5.60 13.74
CA TRP A 22 -0.07 4.48 14.09
C TRP A 22 1.23 4.47 13.28
N TYR A 23 1.18 4.79 11.99
CA TYR A 23 2.37 4.92 11.16
C TYR A 23 3.26 6.09 11.65
N MET A 24 2.67 7.25 11.88
CA MET A 24 3.40 8.44 12.36
C MET A 24 4.02 8.23 13.76
N GLU A 25 3.34 7.47 14.61
CA GLU A 25 3.81 7.04 15.94
C GLU A 25 4.80 5.87 15.90
N LYS A 26 5.19 5.38 14.69
CA LYS A 26 6.08 4.24 14.48
C LYS A 26 5.59 2.92 15.12
N LYS A 27 4.27 2.76 15.26
CA LYS A 27 3.65 1.51 15.73
C LYS A 27 3.54 0.46 14.62
N ILE A 28 3.58 0.89 13.37
CA ILE A 28 3.56 0.03 12.19
C ILE A 28 4.59 0.52 11.17
N GLU A 29 5.23 -0.42 10.48
CA GLU A 29 6.22 -0.15 9.44
C GLU A 29 5.55 -0.21 8.06
N ILE A 30 5.52 0.92 7.34
CA ILE A 30 4.98 0.99 5.98
C ILE A 30 6.09 1.14 4.94
N ASP A 31 7.16 1.87 5.27
CA ASP A 31 8.24 2.20 4.33
C ASP A 31 8.88 0.97 3.65
N PRO A 32 9.17 -0.15 4.36
CA PRO A 32 9.75 -1.33 3.72
C PRO A 32 8.87 -1.98 2.65
N MET A 33 7.57 -1.68 2.63
CA MET A 33 6.65 -2.18 1.62
C MET A 33 6.82 -1.47 0.27
N ILE A 34 7.38 -0.26 0.27
CA ILE A 34 7.63 0.53 -0.94
C ILE A 34 8.95 0.07 -1.57
N THR A 35 8.83 -0.80 -2.57
CA THR A 35 9.99 -1.35 -3.28
C THR A 35 10.42 -0.51 -4.48
N HIS A 36 9.50 0.27 -5.05
CA HIS A 36 9.74 1.06 -6.26
C HIS A 36 9.00 2.40 -6.17
N THR A 37 9.67 3.47 -6.61
CA THR A 37 9.06 4.78 -6.82
C THR A 37 9.20 5.13 -8.30
N LEU A 38 8.09 5.45 -8.94
CA LEU A 38 7.99 5.69 -10.38
C LEU A 38 7.40 7.08 -10.64
N LYS A 39 7.71 7.64 -11.80
CA LYS A 39 6.97 8.79 -12.32
C LYS A 39 5.71 8.32 -13.02
N LEU A 40 4.71 9.21 -13.18
CA LEU A 40 3.47 8.88 -13.88
C LEU A 40 3.70 8.44 -15.34
N GLU A 41 4.69 9.01 -16.02
CA GLU A 41 5.09 8.62 -17.39
C GLU A 41 5.51 7.13 -17.49
N ASP A 42 5.98 6.54 -16.39
CA ASP A 42 6.45 5.15 -16.31
C ASP A 42 5.38 4.17 -15.79
N ILE A 43 4.10 4.53 -15.80
CA ILE A 43 3.02 3.73 -15.18
C ILE A 43 2.99 2.27 -15.67
N ASN A 44 3.23 2.02 -16.96
CA ASN A 44 3.23 0.67 -17.52
C ASN A 44 4.37 -0.20 -16.98
N LYS A 45 5.53 0.39 -16.70
CA LYS A 45 6.64 -0.32 -16.03
C LYS A 45 6.22 -0.80 -14.64
N GLY A 46 5.36 -0.05 -13.94
CA GLY A 46 4.79 -0.47 -12.67
C GLY A 46 3.96 -1.77 -12.78
N PHE A 47 3.19 -1.91 -13.86
CA PHE A 47 2.46 -3.14 -14.15
C PHE A 47 3.41 -4.30 -14.51
N ASP A 48 4.46 -4.05 -15.29
CA ASP A 48 5.45 -5.09 -15.63
C ASP A 48 6.11 -5.66 -14.36
N LEU A 49 6.59 -4.78 -13.46
CA LEU A 49 7.19 -5.17 -12.19
C LEU A 49 6.24 -5.99 -11.29
N MET A 50 4.94 -5.70 -11.32
CA MET A 50 3.92 -6.45 -10.60
C MET A 50 3.77 -7.87 -11.17
N HIS A 51 3.67 -8.02 -12.49
CA HIS A 51 3.52 -9.32 -13.14
C HIS A 51 4.78 -10.20 -12.98
N GLU A 52 5.96 -9.59 -12.99
CA GLU A 52 7.23 -10.28 -12.80
C GLU A 52 7.50 -10.67 -11.33
N GLY A 53 6.63 -10.27 -10.39
CA GLY A 53 6.82 -10.52 -8.96
C GLY A 53 7.99 -9.75 -8.35
N LYS A 54 8.46 -8.70 -9.03
CA LYS A 54 9.59 -7.86 -8.58
C LYS A 54 9.16 -6.70 -7.69
N SER A 55 7.86 -6.39 -7.63
CA SER A 55 7.31 -5.33 -6.77
C SER A 55 6.46 -5.90 -5.64
N ILE A 56 6.69 -5.40 -4.41
CA ILE A 56 5.72 -5.53 -3.31
C ILE A 56 4.69 -4.41 -3.44
N ARG A 57 5.16 -3.15 -3.42
CA ARG A 57 4.40 -1.95 -3.81
C ARG A 57 5.27 -1.02 -4.64
N SER A 58 4.63 -0.43 -5.65
CA SER A 58 5.16 0.67 -6.45
C SER A 58 4.36 1.93 -6.14
N VAL A 59 5.02 3.04 -5.80
CA VAL A 59 4.39 4.35 -5.59
C VAL A 59 4.65 5.23 -6.81
N VAL A 60 3.60 5.84 -7.35
CA VAL A 60 3.70 6.79 -8.46
C VAL A 60 3.68 8.21 -7.91
N VAL A 61 4.70 9.00 -8.23
CA VAL A 61 4.83 10.41 -7.85
C VAL A 61 4.59 11.28 -9.09
N TYR A 62 3.79 12.34 -8.93
CA TYR A 62 3.37 13.25 -10.01
C TYR A 62 3.37 14.71 -9.54
#